data_AF-A0A0L1J0W6-F1
#
_entry.id   AF-A0A0L1J0W6-F1
#
_cell.length_a   1.000
_cell.length_b   1.000
_cell.length_c   1.000
_cell.angle_alpha   90.00
_cell.angle_beta   90.00
_cell.angle_gamma   90.00
#
_symmetry.space_group_name_H-M   'P 1'
#
loop_
_entity.id
_entity.type
_entity.pdbx_description
1 polymer ?
#
loop_
_entity_poly.entity_id
_entity_poly.type
_entity_poly.pdbx_seq_one_letter_code
_entity_poly.pdbx_strand_id
1 'polypeptide(L)'
;MATVVLVTGARLLLSRELDLHRIDHESNAVSVHTIEAEMGRRVWWYLVATDWLLAARYGGPGEGVYQANPRQTIVKKPRNINDLDLLDVGLHLDLPVSQPTEMSYFLQRLRLAEIS
;
A
#
# COMPACT_ATOMS: atom_id res chain seq x y z
N MET A 1 7.66 -22.32 3.20
CA MET A 1 7.95 -21.36 2.11
C MET A 1 6.79 -21.22 1.15
N ALA A 2 6.31 -22.30 0.52
CA ALA A 2 5.09 -22.27 -0.31
C ALA A 2 3.87 -21.66 0.42
N THR A 3 3.71 -21.96 1.71
CA THR A 3 2.63 -21.42 2.54
C THR A 3 2.67 -19.89 2.67
N VAL A 4 3.85 -19.26 2.69
CA VAL A 4 3.96 -17.79 2.85
C VAL A 4 3.56 -17.07 1.56
N VAL A 5 4.02 -17.57 0.41
CA VAL A 5 3.70 -17.01 -0.92
C VAL A 5 2.22 -17.20 -1.27
N LEU A 6 1.63 -18.36 -0.94
CA LEU A 6 0.20 -18.63 -1.15
C LEU A 6 -0.68 -17.72 -0.28
N VAL A 7 -0.29 -17.51 0.98
CA VAL A 7 -1.05 -16.63 1.89
C VAL A 7 -0.97 -15.17 1.44
N THR A 8 0.17 -14.68 0.96
CA THR A 8 0.24 -13.32 0.41
C THR A 8 -0.57 -13.16 -0.87
N GLY A 9 -0.57 -14.16 -1.74
CA GLY A 9 -1.39 -14.11 -2.95
C GLY A 9 -2.89 -14.08 -2.66
N ALA A 10 -3.35 -14.90 -1.73
CA ALA A 10 -4.75 -14.88 -1.27
C ALA A 10 -5.14 -13.52 -0.69
N ARG A 11 -4.26 -12.85 0.06
CA ARG A 11 -4.52 -11.52 0.63
C ARG A 11 -4.67 -10.45 -0.45
N LEU A 12 -3.85 -10.50 -1.51
CA LEU A 12 -3.97 -9.55 -2.61
C LEU A 12 -5.26 -9.77 -3.40
N LEU A 13 -5.68 -11.02 -3.60
CA LEU A 13 -6.97 -11.35 -4.20
C LEU A 13 -8.15 -10.78 -3.38
N LEU A 14 -8.18 -11.03 -2.06
CA LEU A 14 -9.20 -10.48 -1.17
C LEU A 14 -9.22 -8.95 -1.17
N SER A 15 -8.03 -8.32 -1.23
CA SER A 15 -7.96 -6.85 -1.32
C SER A 15 -8.55 -6.30 -2.62
N ARG A 16 -8.53 -7.07 -3.72
CA ARG A 16 -9.18 -6.70 -4.97
C ARG A 16 -10.70 -6.86 -4.90
N GLU A 17 -11.19 -7.89 -4.20
CA GLU A 17 -12.63 -8.07 -3.94
C GLU A 17 -13.22 -6.93 -3.10
N LEU A 18 -12.41 -6.35 -2.21
CA LEU A 18 -12.76 -5.14 -1.45
C LEU A 18 -12.49 -3.83 -2.22
N ASP A 19 -12.20 -3.91 -3.52
CA ASP A 19 -11.90 -2.77 -4.39
C ASP A 19 -10.75 -1.85 -3.93
N LEU A 20 -9.84 -2.36 -3.08
CA LEU A 20 -8.72 -1.56 -2.56
C LEU A 20 -7.75 -1.11 -3.67
N HIS A 21 -7.68 -1.87 -4.77
CA HIS A 21 -6.87 -1.57 -5.95
C HIS A 21 -7.37 -0.36 -6.78
N ARG A 22 -8.55 0.19 -6.44
CA ARG A 22 -9.20 1.29 -7.17
C ARG A 22 -9.80 2.34 -6.23
N ILE A 23 -9.28 2.47 -5.02
CA ILE A 23 -9.77 3.42 -3.99
C ILE A 23 -9.86 4.84 -4.55
N ASP A 24 -8.85 5.27 -5.32
CA ASP A 24 -8.78 6.62 -5.85
C ASP A 24 -9.39 6.78 -7.25
N HIS A 25 -10.21 5.81 -7.69
CA HIS A 25 -10.99 5.92 -8.93
C HIS A 25 -11.99 7.08 -8.85
N GLU A 26 -12.28 7.73 -9.97
CA GLU A 26 -13.16 8.91 -10.05
C GLU A 26 -14.58 8.66 -9.52
N SER A 27 -15.07 7.43 -9.63
CA SER A 27 -16.35 6.99 -9.03
C SER A 27 -16.40 7.16 -7.51
N ASN A 28 -15.24 7.22 -6.85
CA ASN A 28 -15.09 7.34 -5.40
C ASN A 28 -14.70 8.76 -4.96
N ALA A 29 -14.80 9.77 -5.84
CA ALA A 29 -14.26 11.11 -5.58
C ALA A 29 -14.67 11.73 -4.22
N VAL A 30 -15.89 11.43 -3.75
CA VAL A 30 -16.39 11.91 -2.44
C VAL A 30 -15.64 11.28 -1.26
N SER A 31 -15.25 10.01 -1.38
CA SER A 31 -14.57 9.26 -0.30
C SER A 31 -13.05 9.36 -0.35
N VAL A 32 -12.45 9.89 -1.43
CA VAL A 32 -10.98 10.00 -1.59
C VAL A 32 -10.31 10.75 -0.43
N HIS A 33 -11.02 11.67 0.23
CA HIS A 33 -10.48 12.46 1.34
C HIS A 33 -10.93 11.97 2.72
N THR A 34 -11.39 10.71 2.85
CA THR A 34 -11.77 10.11 4.14
C THR A 34 -10.65 9.30 4.77
N ILE A 35 -10.67 9.19 6.10
CA ILE A 35 -9.75 8.34 6.85
C ILE A 35 -9.81 6.90 6.34
N GLU A 36 -11.00 6.39 6.01
CA GLU A 36 -11.19 5.06 5.44
C GLU A 36 -10.42 4.88 4.12
N ALA A 37 -10.45 5.87 3.23
CA ALA A 37 -9.67 5.82 2.00
C ALA A 37 -8.17 5.80 2.30
N GLU A 38 -7.67 6.60 3.23
CA GLU A 38 -6.26 6.58 3.63
C GLU A 38 -5.86 5.23 4.26
N MET A 39 -6.70 4.64 5.11
CA MET A 39 -6.47 3.30 5.67
C MET A 39 -6.44 2.25 4.56
N GLY A 40 -7.35 2.35 3.59
CA GLY A 40 -7.35 1.48 2.42
C GLY A 40 -6.06 1.60 1.59
N ARG A 41 -5.56 2.83 1.37
CA ARG A 41 -4.26 3.05 0.69
C ARG A 41 -3.11 2.41 1.45
N ARG A 42 -3.06 2.58 2.78
CA ARG A 42 -2.03 1.98 3.64
C ARG A 42 -2.05 0.46 3.55
N VAL A 43 -3.23 -0.17 3.62
CA VAL A 43 -3.38 -1.63 3.47
C VAL A 43 -2.96 -2.08 2.08
N TRP A 44 -3.44 -1.43 1.02
CA TRP A 44 -3.10 -1.76 -0.36
C TRP A 44 -1.59 -1.72 -0.57
N TRP A 45 -0.95 -0.59 -0.28
CA TRP A 45 0.49 -0.43 -0.48
C TRP A 45 1.34 -1.31 0.43
N TYR A 46 0.85 -1.69 1.62
CA TYR A 46 1.53 -2.68 2.45
C TYR A 46 1.59 -4.05 1.76
N LEU A 47 0.46 -4.50 1.20
CA LEU A 47 0.35 -5.77 0.50
C LEU A 47 1.22 -5.78 -0.77
N VAL A 48 1.15 -4.71 -1.57
CA VAL A 48 1.97 -4.54 -2.77
C VAL A 48 3.46 -4.56 -2.45
N ALA A 49 3.91 -3.77 -1.47
CA ALA A 49 5.32 -3.77 -1.07
C ALA A 49 5.76 -5.15 -0.53
N THR A 50 4.87 -5.89 0.12
CA THR A 50 5.16 -7.25 0.58
C THR A 50 5.33 -8.20 -0.61
N ASP A 51 4.43 -8.15 -1.58
CA ASP A 51 4.47 -8.95 -2.81
C ASP A 51 5.80 -8.74 -3.56
N TRP A 52 6.22 -7.49 -3.75
CA TRP A 52 7.49 -7.17 -4.43
C TRP A 52 8.72 -7.62 -3.62
N LEU A 53 8.74 -7.37 -2.32
CA LEU A 53 9.86 -7.81 -1.47
C LEU A 53 9.97 -9.34 -1.42
N LEU A 54 8.84 -10.06 -1.49
CA LEU A 54 8.84 -11.52 -1.58
C LEU A 54 9.38 -11.99 -2.94
N ALA A 55 8.94 -11.37 -4.04
CA ALA A 55 9.40 -11.70 -5.38
C ALA A 55 10.92 -11.47 -5.55
N ALA A 56 11.46 -10.42 -4.92
CA ALA A 56 12.87 -10.05 -5.01
C ALA A 56 13.80 -10.86 -4.09
N ARG A 57 13.32 -11.28 -2.90
CA ARG A 57 14.19 -11.88 -1.86
C ARG A 57 14.13 -13.39 -1.77
N TYR A 58 13.10 -14.03 -2.30
CA TYR A 58 12.90 -15.46 -2.12
C TYR A 58 13.16 -16.19 -3.42
N GLY A 59 14.28 -16.91 -3.48
CA GLY A 59 14.62 -17.78 -4.60
C GLY A 59 13.64 -18.95 -4.73
N GLY A 60 13.45 -19.44 -5.95
CA GLY A 60 12.61 -20.59 -6.26
C GLY A 60 11.58 -20.33 -7.36
N PRO A 61 10.53 -21.16 -7.50
CA PRO A 61 9.60 -21.10 -8.65
C PRO A 61 8.81 -19.80 -8.81
N GLY A 62 8.81 -18.92 -7.82
CA GLY A 62 8.14 -17.61 -7.84
C GLY A 62 9.09 -16.42 -7.78
N GLU A 63 10.39 -16.64 -7.95
CA GLU A 63 11.37 -15.56 -8.01
C GLU A 63 11.06 -14.62 -9.17
N GLY A 64 11.06 -13.32 -8.90
CA GLY A 64 10.69 -12.28 -9.88
C GLY A 64 9.20 -12.24 -10.26
N VAL A 65 8.36 -13.14 -9.71
CA VAL A 65 6.92 -13.14 -9.97
C VAL A 65 6.20 -12.35 -8.89
N TYR A 66 5.59 -11.24 -9.28
CA TYR A 66 4.74 -10.42 -8.44
C TYR A 66 3.33 -10.33 -9.04
N GLN A 67 2.34 -10.10 -8.19
CA GLN A 67 0.93 -10.09 -8.54
C GLN A 67 0.36 -8.68 -8.69
N ALA A 68 0.97 -7.67 -8.07
CA ALA A 68 0.52 -6.29 -8.13
C ALA A 68 1.37 -5.44 -9.08
N ASN A 69 0.82 -5.06 -10.23
CA ASN A 69 1.43 -4.07 -11.11
C ASN A 69 0.83 -2.67 -10.83
N PRO A 70 1.65 -1.65 -10.47
CA PRO A 70 1.15 -0.29 -10.21
C PRO A 70 0.34 0.29 -11.36
N ARG A 71 0.67 -0.06 -12.61
CA ARG A 71 0.00 0.44 -13.81
C ARG A 71 -1.43 -0.11 -13.98
N GLN A 72 -1.80 -1.12 -13.20
CA GLN A 72 -3.13 -1.75 -13.23
C GLN A 72 -3.98 -1.38 -12.01
N THR A 73 -3.59 -0.33 -11.29
CA THR A 73 -4.20 0.07 -10.01
C THR A 73 -4.39 1.58 -9.99
N ILE A 74 -5.43 2.05 -9.32
CA ILE A 74 -5.73 3.47 -9.17
C ILE A 74 -5.76 3.76 -7.67
N VAL A 75 -4.55 3.84 -7.10
CA VAL A 75 -4.32 4.05 -5.67
C VAL A 75 -3.15 5.02 -5.50
N LYS A 76 -3.41 6.17 -4.89
CA LYS A 76 -2.38 7.16 -4.51
C LYS A 76 -1.49 6.57 -3.42
N LYS A 77 -0.25 7.06 -3.31
CA LYS A 77 0.64 6.66 -2.21
C LYS A 77 0.07 7.14 -0.87
N PRO A 78 0.32 6.41 0.23
CA PRO A 78 -0.08 6.85 1.56
C PRO A 78 0.68 8.11 1.97
N ARG A 79 0.07 8.90 2.83
CA ARG A 79 0.63 10.18 3.27
C ARG A 79 1.57 10.00 4.44
N ASN A 80 2.51 10.94 4.57
CA ASN A 80 3.36 11.04 5.74
C ASN A 80 2.65 11.88 6.81
N ILE A 81 1.82 11.23 7.63
CA ILE A 81 1.00 11.89 8.66
C ILE A 81 0.83 10.93 9.85
N ASN A 82 0.79 11.47 11.08
CA ASN A 82 0.52 10.67 12.28
C ASN A 82 -0.97 10.36 12.41
N ASP A 83 -1.30 9.30 13.14
CA ASP A 83 -2.68 8.86 13.28
C ASP A 83 -3.53 9.85 14.10
N LEU A 84 -2.93 10.58 15.03
CA LEU A 84 -3.62 11.64 15.78
C LEU A 84 -3.99 12.83 14.87
N ASP A 85 -3.09 13.21 13.96
CA ASP A 85 -3.30 14.35 13.06
C ASP A 85 -4.37 14.06 12.00
N LEU A 86 -4.57 12.76 11.66
CA LEU A 86 -5.64 12.30 10.78
C LEU A 86 -7.04 12.59 11.35
N LEU A 87 -7.19 12.55 12.67
CA LEU A 87 -8.47 12.77 13.36
C LEU A 87 -8.77 14.27 13.56
N ASP A 88 -7.73 15.09 13.75
CA ASP A 88 -7.87 16.48 14.17
C ASP A 88 -7.89 17.46 12.98
N VAL A 89 -6.93 17.33 12.06
CA VAL A 89 -6.75 18.26 10.93
C VAL A 89 -7.26 17.66 9.60
N GLY A 90 -7.56 16.36 9.60
CA GLY A 90 -8.03 15.62 8.44
C GLY A 90 -6.97 15.44 7.35
N LEU A 91 -7.38 14.89 6.21
CA LEU A 91 -6.52 14.57 5.07
C LEU A 91 -6.13 15.79 4.23
N HIS A 92 -5.78 16.90 4.88
CA HIS A 92 -5.19 18.08 4.23
C HIS A 92 -3.69 18.20 4.47
N LEU A 93 -3.17 17.49 5.47
CA LEU A 93 -1.75 17.44 5.77
C LEU A 93 -1.07 16.27 5.04
N ASP A 94 0.12 16.53 4.52
CA ASP A 94 1.09 15.52 4.07
C ASP A 94 2.48 16.09 4.38
N LEU A 95 3.14 15.55 5.40
CA LEU A 95 4.40 16.10 5.89
C LEU A 95 5.56 15.69 4.98
N PRO A 96 6.61 16.51 4.84
CA PRO A 96 7.78 16.12 4.08
C PRO A 96 8.37 14.81 4.62
N VAL A 97 8.82 13.89 3.75
CA VAL A 97 9.40 12.60 4.19
C VAL A 97 10.69 12.77 5.02
N SER A 98 11.30 13.94 5.01
CA SER A 98 12.41 14.30 5.92
C SER A 98 11.96 14.48 7.37
N GLN A 99 10.67 14.73 7.61
CA GLN A 99 10.10 14.83 8.94
C GLN A 99 9.61 13.44 9.39
N PRO A 100 10.13 12.91 10.51
CA PRO A 100 9.71 11.62 11.01
C PRO A 100 8.28 11.69 11.56
N THR A 101 7.43 10.78 11.08
CA THR A 101 6.10 10.45 11.59
C THR A 101 5.99 8.95 11.89
N GLU A 102 4.87 8.51 12.43
CA GLU A 102 4.52 7.08 12.54
C GLU A 102 4.56 6.34 11.19
N MET A 103 4.29 7.05 10.08
CA MET A 103 4.32 6.51 8.72
C MET A 103 5.73 6.42 8.11
N SER A 104 6.78 6.91 8.78
CA SER A 104 8.15 6.92 8.24
C SER A 104 8.64 5.53 7.85
N TYR A 105 8.51 4.55 8.76
CA TYR A 105 8.95 3.18 8.50
C TYR A 105 8.20 2.58 7.31
N PHE A 106 6.88 2.77 7.27
CA PHE A 106 6.03 2.29 6.18
C PHE A 106 6.51 2.84 4.83
N LEU A 107 6.73 4.16 4.75
CA LEU A 107 7.11 4.83 3.51
C LEU A 107 8.52 4.43 3.04
N GLN A 108 9.46 4.25 3.97
CA GLN A 108 10.80 3.75 3.62
C GLN A 108 10.75 2.28 3.17
N ARG A 109 9.92 1.45 3.80
CA ARG A 109 9.68 0.06 3.35
C ARG A 109 9.10 0.03 1.93
N LEU A 110 8.14 0.89 1.63
CA LEU A 110 7.56 1.00 0.29
C LEU A 110 8.61 1.41 -0.74
N ARG A 111 9.42 2.44 -0.44
CA ARG A 111 10.52 2.87 -1.32
C ARG A 111 11.53 1.77 -1.59
N LEU A 112 11.88 0.99 -0.56
CA LEU A 112 12.78 -0.15 -0.72
C LEU A 112 12.16 -1.20 -1.66
N ALA A 113 10.87 -1.49 -1.52
CA ALA A 113 10.16 -2.44 -2.39
C ALA A 113 10.13 -1.97 -3.86
N GLU A 114 10.03 -0.65 -4.11
CA GLU A 114 10.02 -0.08 -5.47
C GLU A 114 11.34 -0.23 -6.22
N ILE A 115 12.45 -0.40 -5.49
CA ILE A 115 13.80 -0.56 -6.06
C ILE A 115 14.34 -1.99 -5.92
N SER A 116 13.53 -2.91 -5.39
CA SER A 116 13.89 -4.32 -5.20
C SER A 116 13.76 -5.12 -6.49
#